data_AF-A0A539DXG3-F1
#
_entry.id   AF-A0A539DXG3-F1
#
_cell.length_a   1.000
_cell.length_b   1.000
_cell.length_c   1.000
_cell.angle_alpha   90.00
_cell.angle_beta   90.00
_cell.angle_gamma   90.00
#
_symmetry.space_group_name_H-M   'P 1'
#
loop_
_entity.id
_entity.type
_entity.pdbx_description
1 polymer ?
#
loop_
_entity_poly.entity_id
_entity_poly.type
_entity_poly.pdbx_seq_one_letter_code
_entity_poly.pdbx_strand_id
1 'polypeptide(L)'
;MTVRYSEREIKEGLEAAVAAQVVELLAAESGSLLVFLPGEAEIRRVQAHLERSALGEGVVIAPLFGQLTREAQDRAIQPAPAGVRKVVLATTLAETSLTIEGVRIVIDAGLTRVSRYDPRIGMNRLETIKVSQASAEQRAEPRTAAEI
;
A
#
# COMPACT_ATOMS: atom_id res chain seq x y z
N MET A 1 3.36 18.19 -5.44
CA MET A 1 2.93 16.78 -5.54
C MET A 1 1.71 16.73 -6.45
N THR A 2 1.65 15.78 -7.38
CA THR A 2 0.51 15.65 -8.31
C THR A 2 -0.27 14.39 -7.96
N VAL A 3 -1.53 14.55 -7.54
CA VAL A 3 -2.44 13.43 -7.29
C VAL A 3 -3.07 13.02 -8.61
N ARG A 4 -3.05 11.72 -8.93
CA ARG A 4 -3.70 11.15 -10.12
C ARG A 4 -4.67 10.07 -9.67
N TYR A 5 -5.92 10.17 -10.09
CA TYR A 5 -6.93 9.15 -9.86
C TYR A 5 -6.97 8.20 -11.06
N SER A 6 -6.99 6.90 -10.80
CA SER A 6 -7.16 5.88 -11.83
C SER A 6 -8.59 5.33 -11.72
N GLU A 7 -9.38 5.50 -12.77
CA GLU A 7 -10.75 4.98 -12.86
C GLU A 7 -10.80 3.51 -13.31
N ARG A 8 -9.70 2.76 -13.18
CA ARG A 8 -9.66 1.34 -13.56
C ARG A 8 -10.84 0.61 -12.92
N GLU A 9 -11.79 0.18 -13.75
CA GLU A 9 -12.84 -0.74 -13.31
C GLU A 9 -12.14 -1.96 -12.71
N ILE A 10 -12.45 -2.25 -11.44
CA ILE A 10 -11.95 -3.43 -10.73
C ILE A 10 -12.71 -4.66 -11.27
N LYS A 11 -12.56 -4.94 -12.58
CA LYS A 11 -13.15 -6.09 -13.26
C LYS A 11 -12.36 -7.37 -12.97
N GLU A 12 -11.04 -7.25 -12.76
CA GLU A 12 -10.13 -8.37 -12.53
C GLU A 12 -9.79 -8.62 -11.05
N GLY A 13 -10.49 -7.93 -10.12
CA GLY A 13 -10.18 -7.95 -8.69
C GLY A 13 -9.15 -6.89 -8.29
N LEU A 14 -9.26 -6.40 -7.05
CA LEU A 14 -8.48 -5.28 -6.54
C LEU A 14 -6.98 -5.54 -6.68
N GLU A 15 -6.57 -6.75 -6.35
CA GLU A 15 -5.18 -7.13 -6.19
C GLU A 15 -4.44 -7.20 -7.53
N ALA A 16 -5.13 -7.70 -8.57
CA ALA A 16 -4.60 -7.70 -9.93
C ALA A 16 -4.47 -6.26 -10.46
N ALA A 17 -5.49 -5.43 -10.25
CA ALA A 17 -5.47 -4.03 -10.69
C ALA A 17 -4.34 -3.22 -10.00
N VAL A 18 -4.16 -3.39 -8.69
CA VAL A 18 -3.09 -2.74 -7.93
C VAL A 18 -1.71 -3.25 -8.40
N ALA A 19 -1.54 -4.56 -8.59
CA ALA A 19 -0.28 -5.11 -9.05
C ALA A 19 0.11 -4.60 -10.45
N ALA A 20 -0.85 -4.52 -11.38
CA ALA A 20 -0.63 -3.94 -12.70
C ALA A 20 -0.20 -2.46 -12.61
N GLN A 21 -0.86 -1.68 -11.74
CA GLN A 21 -0.52 -0.28 -11.54
C GLN A 21 0.90 -0.09 -10.98
N VAL A 22 1.32 -0.96 -10.06
CA VAL A 22 2.68 -0.96 -9.50
C VAL A 22 3.70 -1.26 -10.61
N VAL A 23 3.46 -2.26 -11.45
CA VAL A 23 4.36 -2.61 -12.57
C VAL A 23 4.51 -1.44 -13.54
N GLU A 24 3.40 -0.81 -13.92
CA GLU A 24 3.42 0.36 -14.80
C GLU A 24 4.21 1.52 -14.21
N LEU A 25 4.03 1.82 -12.92
CA LEU A 25 4.73 2.91 -12.24
C LEU A 25 6.21 2.59 -12.00
N LEU A 26 6.56 1.32 -11.78
CA LEU A 26 7.96 0.91 -11.76
C LEU A 26 8.63 1.13 -13.13
N ALA A 27 7.92 0.90 -14.24
CA ALA A 27 8.46 1.14 -15.56
C ALA A 27 8.52 2.63 -15.95
N ALA A 28 7.53 3.42 -15.55
CA ALA A 28 7.38 4.81 -15.98
C ALA A 28 8.10 5.83 -15.09
N GLU A 29 8.27 5.53 -13.81
CA GLU A 29 8.74 6.49 -12.81
C GLU A 29 9.94 5.93 -12.02
N SER A 30 10.70 6.80 -11.36
CA SER A 30 11.81 6.43 -10.48
C SER A 30 11.43 6.51 -8.99
N GLY A 31 12.28 5.95 -8.13
CA GLY A 31 12.08 5.96 -6.68
C GLY A 31 11.21 4.80 -6.15
N SER A 32 11.11 4.70 -4.83
CA SER A 32 10.33 3.65 -4.16
C SER A 32 8.84 3.97 -4.16
N LEU A 33 8.02 2.92 -4.07
CA LEU A 33 6.57 2.99 -4.04
C LEU A 33 6.07 2.59 -2.65
N LEU A 34 5.05 3.28 -2.18
CA LEU A 34 4.24 2.88 -1.02
C LEU A 34 2.81 2.60 -1.50
N VAL A 35 2.30 1.42 -1.18
CA VAL A 35 1.00 0.94 -1.61
C VAL A 35 0.13 0.67 -0.38
N PHE A 36 -0.95 1.42 -0.22
CA PHE A 36 -1.92 1.21 0.85
C PHE A 36 -2.98 0.21 0.44
N LEU A 37 -3.15 -0.82 1.27
CA LEU A 37 -4.10 -1.92 1.08
C LEU A 37 -5.00 -2.10 2.30
N PRO A 38 -6.21 -2.70 2.14
CA PRO A 38 -7.18 -2.84 3.23
C PRO A 38 -6.74 -3.76 4.38
N GLY A 39 -5.77 -4.63 4.15
CA GLY A 39 -5.33 -5.60 5.15
C GLY A 39 -4.29 -6.59 4.63
N GLU A 40 -3.87 -7.46 5.54
CA GLU A 40 -2.85 -8.48 5.28
C GLU A 40 -3.21 -9.42 4.12
N ALA A 41 -4.47 -9.84 4.03
CA ALA A 41 -4.91 -10.77 2.99
C ALA A 41 -4.71 -10.17 1.59
N GLU A 42 -5.04 -8.88 1.42
CA GLU A 42 -4.79 -8.16 0.17
C GLU A 42 -3.30 -7.93 -0.06
N ILE A 43 -2.53 -7.58 0.97
CA ILE A 43 -1.06 -7.43 0.88
C ILE A 43 -0.43 -8.71 0.34
N ARG A 44 -0.75 -9.87 0.91
CA ARG A 44 -0.20 -11.17 0.48
C ARG A 44 -0.59 -11.50 -0.96
N ARG A 45 -1.83 -11.23 -1.35
CA ARG A 45 -2.29 -11.47 -2.72
C ARG A 45 -1.58 -10.55 -3.71
N VAL A 46 -1.51 -9.25 -3.45
CA VAL A 46 -0.77 -8.29 -4.29
C VAL A 46 0.71 -8.66 -4.37
N GLN A 47 1.34 -9.00 -3.24
CA GLN A 47 2.73 -9.49 -3.21
C GLN A 47 2.89 -10.70 -4.15
N ALA A 48 2.03 -11.70 -4.04
CA ALA A 48 2.10 -12.88 -4.90
C ALA A 48 1.89 -12.54 -6.39
N HIS A 49 1.07 -11.54 -6.73
CA HIS A 49 0.94 -11.04 -8.10
C HIS A 49 2.23 -10.37 -8.57
N LEU A 50 2.86 -9.55 -7.73
CA LEU A 50 4.09 -8.85 -8.05
C LEU A 50 5.29 -9.77 -8.16
N GLU A 51 5.40 -10.81 -7.33
CA GLU A 51 6.45 -11.83 -7.42
C GLU A 51 6.37 -12.64 -8.71
N ARG A 52 5.15 -12.81 -9.26
CA ARG A 52 4.92 -13.43 -10.58
C ARG A 52 5.18 -12.47 -11.73
N SER A 53 5.22 -11.17 -11.47
CA SER A 53 5.55 -10.15 -12.46
C SER A 53 7.08 -10.00 -12.55
N ALA A 54 7.61 -9.94 -13.76
CA ALA A 54 9.03 -9.65 -13.96
C ALA A 54 9.31 -8.16 -13.70
N LEU A 55 9.49 -7.78 -12.43
CA LEU A 55 9.69 -6.38 -12.01
C LEU A 55 11.06 -5.78 -12.42
N GLY A 56 11.96 -6.61 -12.93
CA GLY A 56 13.35 -6.24 -13.24
C GLY A 56 14.30 -6.44 -12.05
N GLU A 57 15.60 -6.33 -12.33
CA GLU A 57 16.63 -6.39 -11.29
C GLU A 57 16.56 -5.15 -10.38
N GLY A 58 16.88 -5.34 -9.09
CA GLY A 58 16.95 -4.23 -8.15
C GLY A 58 15.59 -3.73 -7.64
N VAL A 59 14.49 -4.48 -7.78
CA VAL A 59 13.22 -4.19 -7.12
C VAL A 59 12.98 -5.16 -5.96
N VAL A 60 12.69 -4.64 -4.78
CA VAL A 60 12.37 -5.42 -3.57
C VAL A 60 10.94 -5.15 -3.14
N ILE A 61 10.16 -6.21 -2.95
CA ILE A 61 8.80 -6.13 -2.39
C ILE A 61 8.90 -6.28 -0.87
N ALA A 62 8.32 -5.35 -0.12
CA ALA A 62 8.38 -5.31 1.33
C ALA A 62 6.98 -5.18 1.95
N PRO A 63 6.36 -6.27 2.42
CA PRO A 63 5.09 -6.18 3.13
C PRO A 63 5.26 -5.51 4.50
N LEU A 64 4.25 -4.76 4.93
CA LEU A 64 4.20 -4.08 6.22
C LEU A 64 2.81 -4.17 6.85
N PHE A 65 2.64 -5.11 7.78
CA PHE A 65 1.41 -5.30 8.56
C PHE A 65 1.73 -5.82 9.98
N GLY A 66 0.77 -5.68 10.91
CA GLY A 66 1.02 -5.82 12.35
C GLY A 66 1.48 -7.21 12.83
N GLN A 67 1.24 -8.28 12.06
CA GLN A 67 1.68 -9.64 12.42
C GLN A 67 3.13 -9.96 12.03
N LEU A 68 3.84 -9.04 11.38
CA LEU A 68 5.26 -9.24 11.02
C LEU A 68 6.17 -9.18 12.25
N THR A 69 7.32 -9.87 12.18
CA THR A 69 8.39 -9.71 13.18
C THR A 69 8.95 -8.30 13.13
N ARG A 70 9.58 -7.86 14.22
CA ARG A 70 10.17 -6.53 14.31
C ARG A 70 11.20 -6.30 13.20
N GLU A 71 12.02 -7.30 12.90
CA GLU A 71 13.05 -7.24 11.87
C GLU A 71 12.45 -7.11 10.46
N ALA A 72 11.31 -7.76 10.21
CA ALA A 72 10.60 -7.65 8.94
C ALA A 72 9.96 -6.26 8.77
N GLN A 73 9.40 -5.70 9.85
CA GLN A 73 8.89 -4.33 9.87
C GLN A 73 10.02 -3.34 9.62
N ASP A 74 11.12 -3.43 10.38
CA ASP A 74 12.27 -2.55 10.23
C ASP A 74 12.84 -2.58 8.81
N ARG A 75 12.90 -3.77 8.18
CA ARG A 75 13.34 -3.89 6.77
C ARG A 75 12.39 -3.19 5.79
N ALA A 76 11.09 -3.20 6.04
CA ALA A 76 10.12 -2.47 5.21
C ALA A 76 10.26 -0.94 5.38
N ILE A 77 10.59 -0.49 6.59
CA ILE A 77 10.70 0.93 6.96
C ILE A 77 12.01 1.56 6.50
N GLN A 78 13.12 0.83 6.66
CA GLN A 78 14.44 1.35 6.32
C GLN A 78 14.51 1.77 4.86
N PRO A 79 15.40 2.73 4.52
CA PRO A 79 15.63 3.11 3.12
C PRO A 79 16.00 1.89 2.26
N ALA A 80 15.70 1.98 0.96
CA ALA A 80 16.24 1.00 0.01
C ALA A 80 17.76 1.21 -0.13
N PRO A 81 18.56 0.13 -0.27
CA PRO A 81 19.97 0.26 -0.62
C PRO A 81 20.16 1.05 -1.93
N ALA A 82 21.33 1.66 -2.11
CA ALA A 82 21.65 2.39 -3.34
C ALA A 82 21.50 1.48 -4.57
N GLY A 83 20.81 1.98 -5.61
CA GLY A 83 20.51 1.20 -6.82
C GLY A 83 19.34 0.23 -6.70
N VAL A 84 18.70 0.13 -5.53
CA VAL A 84 17.52 -0.70 -5.29
C VAL A 84 16.28 0.16 -5.12
N ARG A 85 15.16 -0.27 -5.69
CA ARG A 85 13.84 0.30 -5.49
C ARG A 85 13.03 -0.60 -4.58
N LYS A 86 12.24 0.00 -3.69
CA LYS A 86 11.37 -0.74 -2.77
C LYS A 86 9.91 -0.51 -3.12
N VAL A 87 9.12 -1.58 -3.12
CA VAL A 87 7.66 -1.52 -3.15
C VAL A 87 7.16 -1.95 -1.78
N VAL A 88 6.78 -0.97 -0.96
CA VAL A 88 6.23 -1.25 0.37
C VAL A 88 4.73 -1.45 0.26
N LEU A 89 4.24 -2.61 0.69
CA LEU A 89 2.82 -2.97 0.70
C LEU A 89 2.31 -2.85 2.15
N ALA A 90 1.61 -1.77 2.47
CA ALA A 90 1.24 -1.44 3.84
C ALA A 90 -0.28 -1.44 4.06
N THR A 91 -0.71 -1.69 5.29
CA THR A 91 -2.10 -1.41 5.68
C THR A 91 -2.31 0.07 5.94
N THR A 92 -3.55 0.55 5.82
CA THR A 92 -3.88 1.94 6.19
C THR A 92 -3.64 2.22 7.67
N LEU A 93 -3.62 1.19 8.54
CA LEU A 93 -3.28 1.34 9.96
C LEU A 93 -1.81 1.72 10.22
N ALA A 94 -0.95 1.61 9.20
CA ALA A 94 0.40 2.17 9.22
C ALA A 94 0.43 3.70 8.97
N GLU A 95 -0.72 4.37 8.80
CA GLU A 95 -0.86 5.82 8.52
C GLU A 95 -0.17 6.73 9.53
N THR A 96 -0.10 6.36 10.82
CA THR A 96 0.15 7.34 11.87
C THR A 96 1.62 7.63 12.21
N SER A 97 2.61 6.97 11.61
CA SER A 97 4.01 7.24 11.99
C SER A 97 5.12 6.85 11.01
N LEU A 98 4.81 6.31 9.83
CA LEU A 98 5.82 5.65 9.01
C LEU A 98 6.37 6.57 7.92
N THR A 99 7.44 7.29 8.25
CA THR A 99 8.29 7.95 7.27
C THR A 99 9.18 6.91 6.60
N ILE A 100 8.75 6.38 5.46
CA ILE A 100 9.57 5.50 4.64
C ILE A 100 10.40 6.38 3.70
N GLU A 101 11.66 6.57 4.04
CA GLU A 101 12.58 7.38 3.24
C GLU A 101 12.75 6.82 1.82
N GLY A 102 12.80 7.71 0.84
CA GLY A 102 12.98 7.35 -0.57
C GLY A 102 11.70 6.94 -1.31
N VAL A 103 10.53 6.98 -0.67
CA VAL A 103 9.23 6.87 -1.34
C VAL A 103 8.94 8.15 -2.12
N ARG A 104 8.69 7.99 -3.43
CA ARG A 104 8.32 9.10 -4.33
C ARG A 104 6.87 9.00 -4.80
N ILE A 105 6.31 7.80 -4.74
CA ILE A 105 5.00 7.48 -5.33
C ILE A 105 4.18 6.73 -4.27
N VAL A 106 2.96 7.21 -4.06
CA VAL A 106 1.98 6.56 -3.19
C VAL A 106 0.82 6.09 -4.04
N ILE A 107 0.41 4.83 -3.85
CA ILE A 107 -0.79 4.23 -4.44
C ILE A 107 -1.74 3.92 -3.29
N ASP A 108 -2.95 4.49 -3.32
CA ASP A 108 -4.02 4.08 -2.42
C ASP A 108 -5.06 3.25 -3.19
N ALA A 109 -5.33 2.03 -2.71
CA ALA A 109 -6.39 1.17 -3.21
C ALA A 109 -7.80 1.76 -3.05
N GLY A 110 -7.95 2.82 -2.25
CA GLY A 110 -9.22 3.50 -2.02
C GLY A 110 -10.20 2.66 -1.20
N LEU A 111 -9.70 1.62 -0.51
CA LEU A 111 -10.49 0.67 0.25
C LEU A 111 -9.95 0.58 1.68
N THR A 112 -10.85 0.45 2.65
CA THR A 112 -10.49 0.23 4.05
C THR A 112 -11.40 -0.80 4.69
N ARG A 113 -10.94 -1.42 5.76
CA ARG A 113 -11.67 -2.44 6.49
C ARG A 113 -12.22 -1.84 7.78
N VAL A 114 -13.54 -1.81 7.90
CA VAL A 114 -14.24 -1.26 9.06
C VAL A 114 -14.98 -2.36 9.82
N SER A 115 -14.95 -2.28 11.15
CA SER A 115 -15.79 -3.11 12.01
C SER A 115 -17.19 -2.50 12.05
N ARG A 116 -18.19 -3.25 11.59
CA ARG A 116 -19.61 -2.86 11.66
C ARG A 116 -20.37 -3.90 12.48
N TYR A 117 -21.18 -3.42 13.43
CA TYR A 117 -22.05 -4.27 14.22
C TYR A 117 -23.17 -4.85 13.34
N ASP A 118 -23.28 -6.17 13.30
CA ASP A 118 -24.38 -6.88 12.63
C ASP A 118 -25.40 -7.34 13.70
N PRO A 119 -26.57 -6.70 13.79
CA PRO A 119 -27.57 -7.03 14.80
C PRO A 119 -28.21 -8.41 14.58
N ARG A 120 -28.09 -9.02 13.39
CA ARG A 120 -28.67 -10.34 13.09
C ARG A 120 -27.90 -11.47 13.75
N ILE A 121 -26.59 -11.30 13.88
CA ILE A 121 -25.69 -12.28 14.50
C ILE A 121 -25.14 -11.79 15.86
N GLY A 122 -25.54 -10.60 16.30
CA GLY A 122 -25.18 -10.03 17.60
C GLY A 122 -23.70 -9.72 17.77
N MET A 123 -22.94 -9.62 16.68
CA MET A 123 -21.48 -9.45 16.71
C MET A 123 -20.98 -8.50 15.62
N ASN A 124 -19.76 -8.02 15.79
CA ASN A 124 -19.09 -7.19 14.79
C ASN A 124 -18.59 -8.05 13.62
N ARG A 125 -18.82 -7.56 12.40
CA ARG A 125 -18.23 -8.11 11.17
C ARG A 125 -17.29 -7.09 10.53
N LEU A 126 -16.23 -7.58 9.90
CA LEU A 126 -15.37 -6.73 9.07
C LEU A 126 -15.97 -6.57 7.68
N GLU A 127 -16.21 -5.33 7.28
CA GLU A 127 -16.65 -4.95 5.94
C GLU A 127 -15.54 -4.14 5.25
N THR A 128 -15.28 -4.44 3.97
CA THR A 128 -14.39 -3.63 3.14
C THR A 128 -15.22 -2.59 2.39
N ILE A 129 -14.96 -1.32 2.65
CA ILE A 129 -15.70 -0.18 2.06
C ILE A 129 -14.76 0.73 1.29
N LYS A 130 -15.32 1.52 0.37
CA LYS A 130 -14.60 2.64 -0.26
C LYS A 130 -14.27 3.71 0.78
N VAL A 131 -13.05 4.21 0.73
CA VAL A 131 -12.66 5.35 1.58
C VAL A 131 -13.29 6.63 1.02
N SER A 132 -13.58 7.57 1.91
CA SER A 132 -14.07 8.89 1.49
C SER A 132 -13.00 9.62 0.67
N GLN A 133 -13.42 10.54 -0.20
CA GLN A 133 -12.49 11.37 -0.96
C GLN A 133 -11.52 12.14 -0.04
N ALA A 134 -12.04 12.71 1.05
CA ALA A 134 -11.22 13.40 2.05
C ALA A 134 -10.17 12.47 2.71
N SER A 135 -10.51 11.21 2.98
CA SER A 135 -9.57 10.23 3.51
C SER A 135 -8.52 9.81 2.48
N ALA A 136 -8.89 9.69 1.20
CA ALA A 136 -7.94 9.40 0.12
C ALA A 136 -6.96 10.58 -0.09
N GLU A 137 -7.44 11.81 0.00
CA GLU A 137 -6.60 13.01 -0.09
C GLU A 137 -5.59 13.10 1.06
N GLN A 138 -6.02 12.85 2.31
CA GLN A 138 -5.12 12.78 3.47
C GLN A 138 -4.04 11.69 3.33
N ARG A 139 -4.32 10.60 2.61
CA ARG A 139 -3.35 9.53 2.34
C ARG A 139 -2.38 9.85 1.22
N ALA A 140 -2.81 10.68 0.29
CA ALA A 140 -1.96 11.13 -0.81
C ALA A 140 -0.92 12.14 -0.32
N GLU A 141 -1.20 12.91 0.74
CA GLU A 141 -0.28 13.93 1.27
C GLU A 141 1.05 13.34 1.78
N PRO A 142 2.22 13.80 1.29
CA PRO A 142 3.49 13.42 1.85
C PRO A 142 3.65 14.25 3.12
N ARG A 143 3.51 13.62 4.28
CA ARG A 143 3.91 14.29 5.52
C ARG A 143 5.42 14.46 5.48
N THR A 144 5.87 15.65 5.12
CA THR A 144 7.20 16.14 5.47
C THR A 144 7.28 16.14 6.99
N ALA A 145 7.82 15.07 7.56
CA ALA A 145 8.17 15.03 8.97
C ALA A 145 9.48 15.80 9.16
N ALA A 146 9.36 17.11 9.32
CA ALA A 146 10.31 17.92 10.04
C ALA A 146 9.51 18.81 10.97
N GLU A 147 9.46 18.45 12.25
CA GLU A 147 9.55 19.36 13.40
C GLU A 147 9.66 18.54 14.69
N ILE A 148 10.41 19.11 15.63
CA ILE A 148 11.04 18.52 16.84
C ILE A 148 10.00 18.10 17.88
#